data_AF-A0A1V9G816-F1
#
_entry.id   AF-A0A1V9G816-F1
#
_cell.length_a   1.000
_cell.length_b   1.000
_cell.length_c   1.000
_cell.angle_alpha   90.00
_cell.angle_beta   90.00
_cell.angle_gamma   90.00
#
_symmetry.space_group_name_H-M   'P 1'
#
loop_
_entity.id
_entity.type
_entity.pdbx_description
1 polymer ?
#
loop_
_entity_poly.entity_id
_entity_poly.type
_entity_poly.pdbx_seq_one_letter_code
_entity_poly.pdbx_strand_id
1 'polypeptide(L)'
;MNSYFDLNRWFLYISKHWNENKKKYLISLAAIGGLLVLWFSFLMIVNRRHPMQEDMQVVAYYVGLYLTGCLYASMIFQELSDSSKGISYLLLPASLLEKLLTAILFGVVLYFVCYTVVFYAVDFIMVKASNGIVSNIYEKEHLGRFTPQEVANVFVTTRVNGDNFYIIILLIYFTVQSIFLLGSVYFSKYSYIKTLVWGLIVFLVLVFFQHKIIASFMPHGGFFNSTVYRVFDHEKGELNINIPAWIGIVGLYLIKYSLPPLLWIASYFRLKEKEV
;
A
#
# COMPACT_ATOMS: atom_id res chain seq x y z
N MET A 1 6.55 19.10 30.40
CA MET A 1 6.44 18.97 28.93
C MET A 1 5.06 19.45 28.52
N ASN A 2 4.95 20.43 27.63
CA ASN A 2 3.64 20.83 27.12
C ASN A 2 3.08 19.71 26.24
N SER A 3 2.00 19.09 26.71
CA SER A 3 1.27 18.02 26.01
C SER A 3 0.55 18.50 24.75
N TYR A 4 0.45 19.82 24.56
CA TYR A 4 -0.20 20.45 23.41
C TYR A 4 0.70 20.42 22.18
N PHE A 5 0.06 20.27 21.02
CA PHE A 5 0.68 20.34 19.71
C PHE A 5 1.16 21.76 19.42
N ASP A 6 2.41 21.89 18.94
CA ASP A 6 2.98 23.15 18.47
C ASP A 6 3.57 22.96 17.08
N LEU A 7 3.09 23.74 16.10
CA LEU A 7 3.51 23.67 14.71
C LEU A 7 5.00 23.99 14.52
N ASN A 8 5.53 24.98 15.25
CA ASN A 8 6.94 25.38 15.11
C ASN A 8 7.85 24.26 15.63
N ARG A 9 7.49 23.69 16.78
CA ARG A 9 8.21 22.55 17.36
C ARG A 9 8.15 21.32 16.45
N TRP A 10 6.99 21.06 15.85
CA TRP A 10 6.83 19.97 14.90
C TRP A 10 7.71 20.14 13.65
N PHE A 11 7.80 21.35 13.09
CA PHE A 11 8.66 21.59 11.92
C PHE A 11 10.15 21.45 12.24
N LEU A 12 10.58 21.89 13.43
CA LEU A 12 11.94 21.65 13.92
C LEU A 12 12.22 20.14 14.06
N TYR A 13 11.25 19.38 14.56
CA TYR A 13 11.35 17.93 14.67
C TYR A 13 11.40 17.22 13.30
N ILE A 14 10.59 17.65 12.33
CA ILE A 14 10.67 17.18 10.94
C ILE A 14 12.07 17.43 10.37
N SER A 15 12.59 18.65 10.55
CA SER A 15 13.90 19.04 10.03
C SER A 15 15.03 18.23 10.66
N LYS A 16 14.95 17.97 11.96
CA LYS A 16 15.86 17.08 12.68
C LYS A 16 15.79 15.65 12.10
N HIS A 17 14.59 15.08 12.04
CA HIS A 17 14.36 13.72 11.55
C HIS A 17 14.86 13.54 10.12
N TRP A 18 14.64 14.52 9.24
CA TRP A 18 15.18 14.53 7.90
C TRP A 18 16.72 14.52 7.90
N ASN A 19 17.36 15.39 8.69
CA ASN A 19 18.82 15.46 8.70
C ASN A 19 19.48 14.18 9.22
N GLU A 20 18.85 13.50 10.18
CA GLU A 20 19.34 12.23 10.72
C GLU A 20 19.15 11.08 9.73
N ASN A 21 18.04 11.06 8.98
CA ASN A 21 17.65 9.92 8.14
C ASN A 21 17.79 10.11 6.62
N LYS A 22 18.14 11.30 6.12
CA LYS A 22 18.21 11.62 4.68
C LYS A 22 19.05 10.62 3.88
N LYS A 23 20.20 10.20 4.41
CA LYS A 23 21.10 9.25 3.72
C LYS A 23 20.42 7.88 3.57
N LYS A 24 19.76 7.40 4.62
CA LYS A 24 18.99 6.14 4.59
C LYS A 24 17.85 6.23 3.57
N TYR A 25 17.14 7.36 3.52
CA TYR A 25 16.03 7.56 2.58
C TYR A 25 16.48 7.64 1.12
N LEU A 26 17.55 8.39 0.84
CA LEU A 26 18.10 8.47 -0.51
C LEU A 26 18.62 7.13 -1.01
N ILE A 27 19.32 6.37 -0.16
CA ILE A 27 19.78 5.01 -0.51
C ILE A 27 18.58 4.09 -0.76
N SER A 28 17.53 4.17 0.07
CA SER A 28 16.31 3.40 -0.13
C SER A 28 15.62 3.71 -1.45
N LEU A 29 15.51 5.00 -1.82
CA LEU A 29 14.92 5.42 -3.10
C LEU A 29 15.77 4.97 -4.29
N ALA A 30 17.09 5.07 -4.20
CA ALA A 30 18.00 4.57 -5.22
C ALA A 30 17.89 3.04 -5.38
N ALA A 31 17.76 2.30 -4.27
CA ALA A 31 17.55 0.86 -4.29
C ALA A 31 16.22 0.47 -4.96
N ILE A 32 15.14 1.21 -4.68
CA ILE A 32 13.84 1.02 -5.34
C ILE A 32 13.97 1.27 -6.85
N GLY A 33 14.60 2.39 -7.24
CA GLY A 33 14.84 2.69 -8.65
C GLY A 33 15.66 1.60 -9.35
N GLY A 34 16.74 1.13 -8.72
CA GLY A 34 17.57 0.03 -9.23
C GLY A 34 16.78 -1.28 -9.36
N LEU A 35 15.95 -1.62 -8.38
CA LEU A 35 15.10 -2.81 -8.43
C LEU A 35 14.08 -2.73 -9.57
N LEU A 36 13.46 -1.55 -9.78
CA LEU A 36 12.55 -1.32 -10.90
C LEU A 36 13.25 -1.46 -12.25
N VAL A 37 14.46 -0.90 -12.40
CA VAL A 37 15.25 -1.06 -13.62
C VAL A 37 15.56 -2.53 -13.88
N LEU A 38 15.97 -3.29 -12.85
CA LEU A 38 16.23 -4.72 -12.98
C LEU A 38 14.96 -5.48 -13.38
N TRP A 39 13.83 -5.18 -12.74
CA TRP A 39 12.54 -5.80 -13.03
C TRP A 39 12.10 -5.55 -14.48
N PHE A 40 12.13 -4.30 -14.93
CA PHE A 40 11.78 -3.95 -16.30
C PHE A 40 12.77 -4.52 -17.33
N SER A 41 14.07 -4.57 -17.02
CA SER A 41 15.06 -5.22 -17.88
C SER A 41 14.76 -6.71 -18.03
N PHE A 42 14.39 -7.38 -16.94
CA PHE A 42 13.96 -8.78 -16.97
C PHE A 42 12.70 -8.96 -17.85
N LEU A 43 11.71 -8.09 -17.73
CA LEU A 43 10.50 -8.13 -18.58
C LEU A 43 10.84 -7.95 -20.07
N MET A 44 11.80 -7.09 -20.42
CA MET A 44 12.29 -6.94 -21.80
C MET A 44 12.93 -8.22 -22.36
N ILE A 45 13.61 -9.01 -21.51
CA ILE A 45 14.22 -10.27 -21.92
C ILE A 45 13.17 -11.36 -22.13
N VAL A 46 12.21 -11.47 -21.20
CA VAL A 46 11.19 -12.51 -21.19
C VAL A 46 10.14 -12.28 -22.29
N ASN A 47 9.67 -11.03 -22.45
CA ASN A 47 8.63 -10.69 -23.41
C ASN A 47 9.18 -9.77 -24.50
N ARG A 48 9.74 -10.35 -25.56
CA ARG A 48 10.43 -9.59 -26.63
C ARG A 48 9.53 -8.71 -27.49
N ARG A 49 8.23 -9.00 -27.57
CA ARG A 49 7.31 -8.28 -28.48
C ARG A 49 6.59 -7.14 -27.78
N HIS A 50 6.15 -7.33 -26.55
CA HIS A 50 5.39 -6.33 -25.80
C HIS A 50 5.82 -6.25 -24.32
N PRO A 51 7.09 -5.91 -24.01
CA PRO A 51 7.58 -5.97 -22.64
C PRO A 51 7.01 -4.89 -21.73
N MET A 52 6.64 -3.72 -22.26
CA MET A 52 6.06 -2.60 -21.50
C MET A 52 4.59 -2.39 -21.84
N GLN A 53 3.78 -3.46 -21.82
CA GLN A 53 2.32 -3.32 -21.93
C GLN A 53 1.77 -2.60 -20.70
N GLU A 54 0.72 -1.80 -20.87
CA GLU A 54 0.11 -0.99 -19.80
C GLU A 54 -0.22 -1.81 -18.55
N ASP A 55 -0.84 -2.98 -18.73
CA ASP A 55 -1.21 -3.88 -17.62
C ASP A 55 0.01 -4.30 -16.79
N MET A 56 1.14 -4.58 -17.44
CA MET A 56 2.37 -5.01 -16.77
C MET A 56 3.00 -3.86 -15.98
N GLN A 57 2.99 -2.65 -16.53
CA GLN A 57 3.47 -1.44 -15.83
C GLN A 57 2.61 -1.17 -14.59
N VAL A 58 1.28 -1.26 -14.72
CA VAL A 58 0.36 -1.04 -13.61
C VAL A 58 0.52 -2.09 -12.50
N VAL A 59 0.62 -3.38 -12.87
CA VAL A 59 0.87 -4.44 -11.90
C VAL A 59 2.22 -4.23 -11.20
N ALA A 60 3.28 -3.89 -11.94
CA ALA A 60 4.60 -3.61 -11.37
C ALA A 60 4.56 -2.44 -10.37
N TYR A 61 3.83 -1.37 -10.70
CA TYR A 61 3.62 -0.23 -9.80
C TYR A 61 2.96 -0.66 -8.49
N TYR A 62 1.81 -1.32 -8.55
CA TYR A 62 1.08 -1.69 -7.34
C TYR A 62 1.83 -2.74 -6.50
N VAL A 63 2.38 -3.78 -7.13
CA VAL A 63 3.16 -4.80 -6.40
C VAL A 63 4.39 -4.17 -5.74
N GLY A 64 5.12 -3.33 -6.47
CA GLY A 64 6.28 -2.62 -5.94
C GLY A 64 5.89 -1.68 -4.79
N LEU A 65 4.81 -0.91 -4.95
CA LEU A 65 4.30 0.01 -3.94
C LEU A 65 3.93 -0.72 -2.65
N TYR A 66 3.20 -1.82 -2.73
CA TYR A 66 2.82 -2.61 -1.56
C TYR A 66 4.03 -3.24 -0.89
N LEU A 67 4.90 -3.90 -1.65
CA LEU A 67 6.05 -4.61 -1.08
C LEU A 67 7.01 -3.64 -0.40
N THR A 68 7.43 -2.61 -1.13
CA THR A 68 8.43 -1.66 -0.62
C THR A 68 7.82 -0.68 0.38
N GLY A 69 6.53 -0.36 0.27
CA GLY A 69 5.81 0.48 1.21
C GLY A 69 5.66 -0.18 2.58
N CYS A 70 5.22 -1.44 2.62
CA CYS A 70 5.08 -2.17 3.89
C CYS A 70 6.42 -2.31 4.61
N LEU A 71 7.49 -2.60 3.85
CA LEU A 71 8.85 -2.63 4.38
C LEU A 71 9.23 -1.28 4.98
N TYR A 72 9.00 -0.18 4.27
CA TYR A 72 9.35 1.15 4.74
C TYR A 72 8.56 1.56 6.00
N ALA A 73 7.25 1.31 6.02
CA ALA A 73 6.41 1.56 7.20
C ALA A 73 6.90 0.81 8.44
N SER A 74 7.31 -0.44 8.27
CA SER A 74 7.81 -1.26 9.38
C SER A 74 9.16 -0.75 9.96
N MET A 75 9.90 0.06 9.21
CA MET A 75 11.21 0.58 9.60
C MET A 75 11.16 1.94 10.30
N ILE A 76 10.02 2.65 10.28
CA ILE A 76 9.91 4.02 10.83
C ILE A 76 10.22 4.03 12.33
N PHE A 77 9.56 3.16 13.09
CA PHE A 77 9.75 3.06 14.54
C PHE A 77 10.84 2.05 14.92
N GLN A 78 11.73 1.69 14.00
CA GLN A 78 12.84 0.78 14.28
C GLN A 78 13.79 1.35 15.35
N GLU A 79 13.86 2.67 15.55
CA GLU A 79 14.64 3.28 16.63
C GLU A 79 14.11 2.92 18.02
N LEU A 80 12.81 2.61 18.16
CA LEU A 80 12.24 2.10 19.41
C LEU A 80 12.57 0.61 19.68
N SER A 81 13.27 -0.06 18.76
CA SER A 81 13.71 -1.45 18.95
C SER A 81 14.96 -1.58 19.80
N ASP A 82 15.78 -0.53 19.83
CA ASP A 82 17.04 -0.46 20.55
C ASP A 82 16.80 0.31 21.85
N SER A 83 17.17 -0.28 23.00
CA SER A 83 16.91 0.32 24.31
C SER A 83 17.58 1.69 24.46
N SER A 84 18.78 1.87 23.90
CA SER A 84 19.53 3.13 24.00
C SER A 84 18.94 4.24 23.12
N LYS A 85 18.60 3.89 21.88
CA LYS A 85 17.98 4.83 20.92
C LYS A 85 16.53 5.13 21.26
N GLY A 86 15.80 4.14 21.78
CA GLY A 86 14.42 4.27 22.23
C GLY A 86 14.29 5.24 23.39
N ILE A 87 15.17 5.16 24.40
CA ILE A 87 15.21 6.13 25.51
C ILE A 87 15.52 7.53 24.97
N SER A 88 16.53 7.65 24.11
CA SER A 88 16.90 8.93 23.49
C SER A 88 15.73 9.53 22.68
N TYR A 89 14.97 8.70 21.98
CA TYR A 89 13.80 9.08 21.19
C TYR A 89 12.61 9.51 22.07
N LEU A 90 12.38 8.82 23.17
CA LEU A 90 11.32 9.15 24.14
C LEU A 90 11.62 10.47 24.87
N LEU A 91 12.89 10.70 25.25
CA LEU A 91 13.34 11.91 25.92
C LEU A 91 13.36 13.17 25.03
N LEU A 92 13.13 13.03 23.71
CA LEU A 92 13.00 14.19 22.84
C LEU A 92 11.83 15.07 23.27
N PRO A 93 12.02 16.40 23.39
CA PRO A 93 11.00 17.34 23.85
C PRO A 93 9.96 17.64 22.75
N ALA A 94 9.41 16.59 22.14
CA ALA A 94 8.33 16.65 21.15
C ALA A 94 7.11 15.92 21.70
N SER A 95 5.91 16.43 21.41
CA SER A 95 4.67 15.76 21.80
C SER A 95 4.52 14.41 21.09
N LEU A 96 3.86 13.44 21.73
CA LEU A 96 3.53 12.15 21.11
C LEU A 96 2.78 12.30 19.79
N LEU A 97 1.91 13.31 19.68
CA LEU A 97 1.18 13.61 18.44
C LEU A 97 2.14 14.07 17.34
N GLU A 98 3.13 14.90 17.67
CA GLU A 98 4.14 15.39 16.72
C GLU A 98 5.02 14.24 16.21
N LYS A 99 5.37 13.30 17.10
CA LYS A 99 6.11 12.07 16.75
C LYS A 99 5.31 11.21 15.78
N LEU A 100 4.01 10.98 16.06
CA LEU A 100 3.13 10.21 15.19
C LEU A 100 2.90 10.89 13.83
N LEU A 101 2.62 12.20 13.81
CA LEU A 101 2.41 12.95 12.57
C LEU A 101 3.66 12.93 11.67
N THR A 102 4.85 13.00 12.28
CA THR A 102 6.11 12.87 11.54
C THR A 102 6.27 11.47 10.96
N ALA A 103 5.93 10.43 11.72
CA ALA A 103 5.93 9.05 11.22
C ALA A 103 4.97 8.85 10.05
N ILE A 104 3.75 9.39 10.14
CA ILE A 104 2.76 9.33 9.05
C ILE A 104 3.26 10.12 7.81
N LEU A 105 3.80 11.32 8.04
CA LEU A 105 4.31 12.17 6.96
C LEU A 105 5.43 11.48 6.18
N PHE A 106 6.46 10.97 6.86
CA PHE A 106 7.59 10.32 6.20
C PHE A 106 7.24 8.91 5.69
N GLY A 107 6.47 8.17 6.46
CA GLY A 107 6.17 6.76 6.24
C GLY A 107 5.10 6.44 5.22
N VAL A 108 4.11 7.33 5.12
CA VAL A 108 2.92 7.12 4.30
C VAL A 108 2.92 8.11 3.16
N VAL A 109 2.93 9.41 3.48
CA VAL A 109 2.71 10.48 2.50
C VAL A 109 3.93 10.71 1.61
N LEU A 110 5.07 11.09 2.19
CA LEU A 110 6.30 11.36 1.43
C LEU A 110 6.81 10.12 0.73
N TYR A 111 6.74 8.96 1.37
CA TYR A 111 7.09 7.70 0.74
C TYR A 111 6.26 7.44 -0.52
N PHE A 112 4.94 7.57 -0.45
CA PHE A 112 4.04 7.38 -1.60
C PHE A 112 4.38 8.34 -2.75
N VAL A 113 4.56 9.63 -2.46
CA VAL A 113 4.91 10.64 -3.47
C VAL A 113 6.27 10.34 -4.11
N CYS A 114 7.30 10.10 -3.30
CA CYS A 114 8.65 9.82 -3.81
C CYS A 114 8.69 8.52 -4.61
N TYR A 115 8.01 7.46 -4.15
CA TYR A 115 7.90 6.21 -4.89
C TYR A 115 7.26 6.43 -6.26
N THR A 116 6.15 7.16 -6.32
CA THR A 116 5.44 7.47 -7.56
C THR A 116 6.33 8.22 -8.54
N VAL A 117 7.06 9.24 -8.06
CA VAL A 117 8.00 10.00 -8.88
C VAL A 117 9.13 9.12 -9.42
N VAL A 118 9.75 8.29 -8.57
CA VAL A 118 10.82 7.37 -8.99
C VAL A 118 10.30 6.35 -9.99
N PHE A 119 9.11 5.81 -9.76
CA PHE A 119 8.49 4.85 -10.67
C PHE A 119 8.30 5.45 -12.05
N TYR A 120 7.63 6.61 -12.17
CA TYR A 120 7.42 7.25 -13.47
C TYR A 120 8.72 7.69 -14.15
N ALA A 121 9.72 8.11 -13.37
CA ALA A 121 11.03 8.46 -13.92
C ALA A 121 11.70 7.23 -14.55
N VAL A 122 11.69 6.08 -13.87
CA VAL A 122 12.23 4.82 -14.40
C VAL A 122 11.40 4.32 -15.57
N ASP A 123 10.08 4.29 -15.43
CA ASP A 123 9.15 3.79 -16.44
C ASP A 123 9.28 4.57 -17.75
N PHE A 124 9.35 5.90 -17.69
CA PHE A 124 9.59 6.73 -18.88
C PHE A 124 10.90 6.40 -19.61
N ILE A 125 11.98 6.14 -18.87
CA ILE A 125 13.27 5.76 -19.45
C ILE A 125 13.17 4.36 -20.07
N MET A 126 12.54 3.42 -19.37
CA MET A 126 12.43 2.02 -19.79
C MET A 126 11.46 1.84 -20.96
N VAL A 127 10.36 2.57 -21.04
CA VAL A 127 9.44 2.56 -22.19
C VAL A 127 10.15 3.08 -23.44
N LYS A 128 10.95 4.15 -23.33
CA LYS A 128 11.76 4.64 -24.45
C LYS A 128 12.80 3.61 -24.91
N ALA A 129 13.51 3.00 -23.95
CA ALA A 129 14.48 1.95 -24.25
C ALA A 129 13.81 0.73 -24.91
N SER A 130 12.67 0.29 -24.37
CA SER A 130 11.84 -0.78 -24.91
C SER A 130 11.44 -0.51 -26.35
N ASN A 131 10.86 0.66 -26.62
CA ASN A 131 10.38 1.00 -27.96
C ASN A 131 11.51 1.00 -29.00
N GLY A 132 12.71 1.47 -28.62
CA GLY A 132 13.89 1.41 -29.49
C GLY A 132 14.38 -0.02 -29.75
N ILE A 133 14.29 -0.92 -28.77
CA ILE A 133 14.66 -2.33 -28.93
C ILE A 133 13.62 -3.05 -29.80
N VAL A 134 12.34 -2.88 -29.50
CA VAL A 134 11.25 -3.56 -30.19
C VAL A 134 11.13 -3.08 -31.63
N SER A 135 11.31 -1.79 -31.91
CA SER A 135 11.31 -1.29 -33.30
C SER A 135 12.38 -1.97 -34.16
N ASN A 136 13.59 -2.15 -33.62
CA ASN A 136 14.68 -2.85 -34.31
C ASN A 136 14.37 -4.34 -34.54
N ILE A 137 13.63 -4.98 -33.63
CA ILE A 137 13.19 -6.38 -33.79
C ILE A 137 12.14 -6.46 -34.90
N TYR A 138 11.16 -5.57 -34.92
CA TYR A 138 10.12 -5.53 -35.94
C TYR A 138 10.69 -5.29 -37.34
N GLU A 139 11.70 -4.42 -37.46
CA GLU A 139 12.42 -4.19 -38.72
C GLU A 139 13.19 -5.44 -39.17
N LYS A 140 13.94 -6.09 -38.26
CA LYS A 140 14.71 -7.30 -38.59
C LYS A 140 13.83 -8.49 -38.96
N GLU A 141 12.74 -8.70 -38.22
CA GLU A 141 11.83 -9.83 -38.41
C GLU A 141 10.73 -9.56 -39.46
N HIS A 142 10.74 -8.39 -40.12
CA HIS A 142 9.74 -7.99 -41.13
C HIS A 142 8.29 -8.08 -40.62
N LEU A 143 8.08 -7.79 -39.33
CA LEU A 143 6.81 -7.94 -38.63
C LEU A 143 5.90 -6.71 -38.82
N GLY A 144 5.51 -6.36 -40.04
CA GLY A 144 4.46 -5.36 -40.28
C GLY A 144 4.62 -4.02 -39.54
N ARG A 145 3.51 -3.40 -39.10
CA ARG A 145 3.52 -2.10 -38.39
C ARG A 145 3.82 -2.28 -36.90
N PHE A 146 4.83 -1.57 -36.42
CA PHE A 146 5.13 -1.40 -35.00
C PHE A 146 4.24 -0.31 -34.38
N THR A 147 3.56 -0.65 -33.28
CA THR A 147 2.85 0.32 -32.45
C THR A 147 3.68 0.60 -31.19
N PRO A 148 4.15 1.84 -30.98
CA PRO A 148 4.95 2.18 -29.80
C PRO A 148 4.13 2.01 -28.53
N GLN A 149 4.78 1.50 -27.48
CA GLN A 149 4.19 1.38 -26.16
C GLN A 149 4.22 2.73 -25.45
N GLU A 150 3.16 3.08 -24.74
CA GLU A 150 3.05 4.33 -24.00
C GLU A 150 3.24 4.10 -22.49
N VAL A 151 3.52 5.18 -21.76
CA VAL A 151 3.61 5.17 -20.30
C VAL A 151 2.20 5.04 -19.73
N ALA A 152 1.99 4.00 -18.92
CA ALA A 152 0.69 3.68 -18.38
C ALA A 152 0.27 4.71 -17.32
N ASN A 153 -1.00 5.11 -17.36
CA ASN A 153 -1.60 5.88 -16.29
C ASN A 153 -2.04 4.95 -15.16
N VAL A 154 -1.22 4.78 -14.13
CA VAL A 154 -1.52 3.91 -12.99
C VAL A 154 -2.73 4.34 -12.15
N PHE A 155 -3.25 5.56 -12.37
CA PHE A 155 -4.40 6.11 -11.64
C PHE A 155 -5.73 6.03 -12.41
N VAL A 156 -5.71 5.72 -13.72
CA VAL A 156 -6.90 5.78 -14.57
C VAL A 156 -7.07 4.48 -15.34
N THR A 157 -8.16 3.75 -15.10
CA THR A 157 -8.68 2.77 -16.07
C THR A 157 -10.19 2.59 -15.96
N THR A 158 -10.70 1.84 -16.93
CA THR A 158 -12.05 1.30 -17.14
C THR A 158 -12.86 1.18 -15.86
N ARG A 159 -13.96 1.95 -15.79
CA ARG A 159 -14.91 1.93 -14.68
C ARG A 159 -15.51 0.53 -14.57
N VAL A 160 -15.12 -0.22 -13.54
CA VAL A 160 -15.85 -1.43 -13.15
C VAL A 160 -16.89 -0.99 -12.13
N ASN A 161 -18.16 -0.97 -12.52
CA ASN A 161 -19.30 -0.65 -11.63
C ASN A 161 -19.24 0.76 -10.98
N GLY A 162 -18.80 1.79 -11.71
CA GLY A 162 -18.85 3.19 -11.28
C GLY A 162 -17.71 3.66 -10.36
N ASP A 163 -17.08 2.76 -9.60
CA ASP A 163 -15.87 3.04 -8.82
C ASP A 163 -14.60 2.73 -9.63
N ASN A 164 -13.58 3.58 -9.54
CA ASN A 164 -12.28 3.32 -10.14
C ASN A 164 -11.55 2.25 -9.32
N PHE A 165 -11.38 1.05 -9.90
CA PHE A 165 -10.72 -0.10 -9.27
C PHE A 165 -9.37 0.24 -8.64
N TYR A 166 -8.58 1.09 -9.29
CA TYR A 166 -7.27 1.52 -8.80
C TYR A 166 -7.34 2.43 -7.58
N ILE A 167 -8.39 3.26 -7.46
CA ILE A 167 -8.61 4.06 -6.25
C ILE A 167 -8.89 3.13 -5.07
N ILE A 168 -9.66 2.07 -5.27
CA ILE A 168 -9.91 1.07 -4.22
C ILE A 168 -8.60 0.40 -3.81
N ILE A 169 -7.75 0.00 -4.76
CA ILE A 169 -6.44 -0.58 -4.46
C ILE A 169 -5.55 0.41 -3.69
N LEU A 170 -5.56 1.69 -4.03
CA LEU A 170 -4.82 2.72 -3.30
C LEU A 170 -5.34 2.91 -1.86
N LEU A 171 -6.66 2.88 -1.66
CA LEU A 171 -7.26 2.96 -0.32
C LEU A 171 -6.89 1.75 0.54
N ILE A 172 -6.88 0.56 -0.05
CA ILE A 172 -6.40 -0.66 0.62
C ILE A 172 -4.91 -0.49 0.97
N TYR A 173 -4.10 0.09 0.09
CA TYR A 173 -2.68 0.33 0.34
C TYR A 173 -2.48 1.20 1.58
N PHE A 174 -3.19 2.32 1.70
CA PHE A 174 -3.10 3.19 2.88
C PHE A 174 -3.55 2.48 4.16
N THR A 175 -4.53 1.58 4.07
CA THR A 175 -4.96 0.76 5.20
C THR A 175 -3.85 -0.21 5.62
N VAL A 176 -3.29 -0.96 4.66
CA VAL A 176 -2.19 -1.90 4.91
C VAL A 176 -0.98 -1.16 5.49
N GLN A 177 -0.60 -0.02 4.91
CA GLN A 177 0.50 0.81 5.40
C GLN A 177 0.29 1.25 6.85
N SER A 178 -0.95 1.55 7.23
CA SER A 178 -1.32 1.92 8.61
C SER A 178 -1.20 0.74 9.58
N ILE A 179 -1.53 -0.49 9.14
CA ILE A 179 -1.32 -1.71 9.93
C ILE A 179 0.18 -1.95 10.17
N PHE A 180 1.01 -1.79 9.15
CA PHE A 180 2.47 -1.95 9.29
C PHE A 180 3.09 -0.86 10.17
N LEU A 181 2.60 0.37 10.09
CA LEU A 181 3.00 1.45 10.98
C LEU A 181 2.63 1.12 12.44
N LEU A 182 1.40 0.66 12.70
CA LEU A 182 0.99 0.20 14.03
C LEU A 182 1.85 -0.98 14.53
N GLY A 183 2.10 -1.95 13.67
CA GLY A 183 2.96 -3.09 13.94
C GLY A 183 4.39 -2.68 14.33
N SER A 184 4.91 -1.60 13.76
CA SER A 184 6.22 -1.05 14.12
C SER A 184 6.26 -0.40 15.50
N VAL A 185 5.13 0.10 15.99
CA VAL A 185 5.01 0.53 17.39
C VAL A 185 4.88 -0.67 18.32
N TYR A 186 4.05 -1.67 17.98
CA TYR A 186 3.79 -2.82 18.86
C TYR A 186 5.02 -3.73 19.05
N PHE A 187 5.72 -4.04 17.96
CA PHE A 187 6.82 -4.99 17.97
C PHE A 187 8.15 -4.26 17.97
N SER A 188 8.92 -4.37 19.07
CA SER A 188 10.27 -3.81 19.14
C SER A 188 11.20 -4.50 18.13
N LYS A 189 11.35 -5.82 18.19
CA LYS A 189 12.20 -6.59 17.26
C LYS A 189 11.40 -7.34 16.21
N TYR A 190 11.93 -7.36 14.98
CA TYR A 190 11.36 -8.05 13.82
C TYR A 190 9.93 -7.63 13.50
N SER A 191 9.64 -6.33 13.59
CA SER A 191 8.28 -5.81 13.43
C SER A 191 7.64 -6.22 12.11
N TYR A 192 8.36 -6.14 11.00
CA TYR A 192 7.86 -6.54 9.69
C TYR A 192 7.33 -7.98 9.68
N ILE A 193 8.16 -8.94 10.12
CA ILE A 193 7.82 -10.37 10.13
C ILE A 193 6.65 -10.63 11.08
N LYS A 194 6.68 -10.05 12.29
CA LYS A 194 5.61 -10.25 13.28
C LYS A 194 4.28 -9.67 12.82
N THR A 195 4.30 -8.52 12.17
CA THR A 195 3.09 -7.89 11.63
C THR A 195 2.50 -8.70 10.49
N LEU A 196 3.36 -9.25 9.61
CA LEU A 196 2.92 -10.19 8.57
C LEU A 196 2.29 -11.45 9.16
N VAL A 197 2.92 -12.08 10.15
CA VAL A 197 2.40 -13.31 10.78
C VAL A 197 1.07 -13.04 11.48
N TRP A 198 0.98 -11.97 12.27
CA TRP A 198 -0.29 -11.60 12.92
C TRP A 198 -1.37 -11.21 11.92
N GLY A 199 -1.02 -10.45 10.87
CA GLY A 199 -1.93 -10.11 9.79
C GLY A 199 -2.48 -11.35 9.09
N LEU A 200 -1.62 -12.34 8.82
CA LEU A 200 -2.03 -13.61 8.21
C LEU A 200 -2.92 -14.44 9.15
N ILE A 201 -2.62 -14.50 10.44
CA ILE A 201 -3.48 -15.17 11.44
C ILE A 201 -4.86 -14.53 11.47
N VAL A 202 -4.93 -13.20 11.57
CA VAL A 202 -6.20 -12.46 11.58
C VAL A 202 -6.97 -12.69 10.28
N PHE A 203 -6.30 -12.63 9.14
CA PHE A 203 -6.91 -12.93 7.84
C PHE A 203 -7.50 -14.34 7.79
N LEU A 204 -6.75 -15.36 8.22
CA LEU A 204 -7.22 -16.75 8.25
C LEU A 204 -8.41 -16.93 9.19
N VAL A 205 -8.39 -16.28 10.36
CA VAL A 205 -9.51 -16.30 11.31
C VAL A 205 -10.75 -15.66 10.69
N LEU A 206 -10.61 -14.54 9.97
CA LEU A 206 -11.73 -13.89 9.29
C LEU A 206 -12.28 -14.75 8.14
N VAL A 207 -11.42 -15.38 7.35
CA VAL A 207 -11.83 -16.32 6.28
C VAL A 207 -12.54 -17.52 6.88
N PHE A 208 -12.02 -18.09 7.98
CA PHE A 208 -12.65 -19.17 8.70
C PHE A 208 -14.01 -18.76 9.26
N PHE A 209 -14.10 -17.60 9.91
CA PHE A 209 -15.34 -17.05 10.43
C PHE A 209 -16.39 -16.88 9.31
N GLN A 210 -15.97 -16.33 8.17
CA GLN A 210 -16.84 -16.17 7.01
C GLN A 210 -17.33 -17.52 6.45
N HIS A 211 -16.43 -18.50 6.28
CA HIS A 211 -16.79 -19.79 5.68
C HIS A 211 -17.47 -20.78 6.63
N LYS A 212 -17.22 -20.71 7.93
CA LYS A 212 -17.77 -21.67 8.90
C LYS A 212 -18.92 -21.13 9.71
N ILE A 213 -18.91 -19.85 10.06
CA ILE A 213 -19.95 -19.26 10.89
C ILE A 213 -20.97 -18.59 9.98
N ILE A 214 -20.58 -17.57 9.23
CA ILE A 214 -21.53 -16.80 8.40
C ILE A 214 -22.19 -17.69 7.34
N ALA A 215 -21.41 -18.50 6.61
CA ALA A 215 -21.96 -19.38 5.60
C ALA A 215 -22.84 -20.52 6.18
N SER A 216 -22.72 -20.84 7.47
CA SER A 216 -23.61 -21.82 8.12
C SER A 216 -24.98 -21.23 8.45
N PHE A 217 -25.09 -19.90 8.56
CA PHE A 217 -26.35 -19.19 8.79
C PHE A 217 -26.97 -18.66 7.50
N MET A 218 -26.25 -18.69 6.37
CA MET A 218 -26.72 -18.23 5.08
C MET A 218 -27.17 -19.40 4.19
N PRO A 219 -28.18 -19.20 3.31
CA PRO A 219 -28.56 -20.18 2.30
C PRO A 219 -27.38 -20.53 1.39
N HIS A 220 -27.40 -21.70 0.74
CA HIS A 220 -26.38 -22.02 -0.26
C HIS A 220 -26.41 -21.00 -1.41
N GLY A 221 -25.33 -20.24 -1.52
CA GLY A 221 -25.32 -19.02 -2.31
C GLY A 221 -23.97 -18.32 -2.26
N GLY A 222 -23.87 -17.21 -3.00
CA GLY A 222 -22.66 -16.40 -3.06
C GLY A 222 -22.97 -14.94 -3.32
N PHE A 223 -22.09 -14.06 -2.86
CA PHE A 223 -22.15 -12.64 -3.19
C PHE A 223 -21.70 -12.46 -4.66
N PHE A 224 -22.60 -11.97 -5.50
CA PHE A 224 -22.29 -11.58 -6.88
C PHE A 224 -21.67 -10.18 -6.93
N ASN A 225 -22.14 -9.29 -6.04
CA ASN A 225 -21.55 -7.98 -5.78
C ASN A 225 -21.75 -7.65 -4.30
N SER A 226 -21.17 -6.55 -3.82
CA SER A 226 -21.25 -6.08 -2.42
C SER A 226 -22.67 -5.91 -1.87
N THR A 227 -23.69 -5.83 -2.73
CA THR A 227 -25.10 -5.64 -2.36
C THR A 227 -26.03 -6.77 -2.80
N VAL A 228 -25.55 -7.76 -3.56
CA VAL A 228 -26.38 -8.81 -4.17
C VAL A 228 -25.89 -10.17 -3.72
N TYR A 229 -26.71 -10.87 -2.94
CA TYR A 229 -26.49 -12.25 -2.55
C TYR A 229 -27.37 -13.17 -3.39
N ARG A 230 -26.74 -14.03 -4.21
CA ARG A 230 -27.45 -15.00 -5.03
C ARG A 230 -27.63 -16.28 -4.24
N VAL A 231 -28.86 -16.71 -4.06
CA VAL A 231 -29.24 -17.98 -3.46
C VAL A 231 -29.52 -18.97 -4.58
N PHE A 232 -28.90 -20.14 -4.52
CA PHE A 232 -29.18 -21.25 -5.41
C PHE A 232 -30.17 -22.19 -4.72
N ASP A 233 -31.44 -22.09 -5.11
CA ASP A 233 -32.49 -22.97 -4.65
C ASP A 233 -32.73 -24.05 -5.73
N HIS A 234 -32.71 -25.33 -5.33
CA HIS A 234 -32.92 -26.45 -6.24
C HIS A 234 -34.34 -26.49 -6.82
N GLU A 235 -35.33 -25.84 -6.19
CA GLU A 235 -36.73 -25.83 -6.63
C GLU A 235 -37.15 -24.51 -7.31
N LYS A 236 -36.52 -23.38 -6.98
CA LYS A 236 -36.97 -22.04 -7.41
C LYS A 236 -36.00 -21.32 -8.36
N GLY A 237 -34.85 -21.90 -8.69
CA GLY A 237 -33.83 -21.28 -9.53
C GLY A 237 -33.00 -20.22 -8.78
N GLU A 238 -32.36 -19.32 -9.53
CA GLU A 238 -31.51 -18.26 -8.95
C GLU A 238 -32.36 -17.14 -8.31
N LEU A 239 -32.29 -17.00 -6.99
CA LEU A 239 -32.93 -15.91 -6.25
C LEU A 239 -31.89 -14.86 -5.85
N ASN A 240 -32.07 -13.61 -6.28
CA ASN A 240 -31.17 -12.50 -5.92
C ASN A 240 -31.74 -11.73 -4.72
N ILE A 241 -31.09 -11.85 -3.57
CA ILE A 241 -31.38 -11.04 -2.39
C ILE A 241 -30.59 -9.75 -2.50
N ASN A 242 -31.29 -8.65 -2.75
CA ASN A 242 -30.71 -7.31 -2.78
C ASN A 242 -30.73 -6.72 -1.36
N ILE A 243 -29.56 -6.47 -0.81
CA ILE A 243 -29.40 -5.69 0.41
C ILE A 243 -29.75 -4.23 0.06
N PRO A 244 -30.47 -3.50 0.93
CA PRO A 244 -30.75 -2.08 0.71
C PRO A 244 -29.47 -1.32 0.36
N ALA A 245 -29.48 -0.60 -0.77
CA ALA A 245 -28.29 0.03 -1.33
C ALA A 245 -27.57 0.95 -0.33
N TRP A 246 -28.32 1.61 0.55
CA TRP A 246 -27.76 2.48 1.59
C TRP A 246 -26.90 1.74 2.62
N ILE A 247 -27.23 0.50 2.98
CA ILE A 247 -26.44 -0.31 3.93
C ILE A 247 -25.11 -0.69 3.29
N GLY A 248 -25.13 -1.11 2.02
CA GLY A 248 -23.92 -1.42 1.27
C GLY A 248 -23.04 -0.19 1.10
N ILE A 249 -23.61 0.95 0.71
CA ILE A 249 -22.88 2.20 0.50
C ILE A 249 -22.26 2.70 1.80
N VAL A 250 -23.06 2.84 2.87
CA VAL A 250 -22.58 3.37 4.16
C VAL A 250 -21.56 2.42 4.80
N GLY A 251 -21.83 1.11 4.79
CA GLY A 251 -20.93 0.10 5.33
C GLY A 251 -19.58 0.06 4.59
N LEU A 252 -19.59 0.04 3.26
CA LEU A 252 -18.36 0.09 2.47
C LEU A 252 -17.63 1.41 2.64
N TYR A 253 -18.33 2.53 2.72
CA TYR A 253 -17.72 3.84 2.91
C TYR A 253 -17.02 3.93 4.28
N LEU A 254 -17.67 3.46 5.35
CA LEU A 254 -17.07 3.37 6.67
C LEU A 254 -15.82 2.48 6.63
N ILE A 255 -15.89 1.28 6.06
CA ILE A 255 -14.73 0.37 5.99
C ILE A 255 -13.59 0.99 5.17
N LYS A 256 -13.89 1.59 4.01
CA LYS A 256 -12.90 2.18 3.10
C LYS A 256 -12.14 3.36 3.73
N TYR A 257 -12.82 4.25 4.46
CA TYR A 257 -12.22 5.53 4.89
C TYR A 257 -11.91 5.62 6.39
N SER A 258 -12.57 4.83 7.25
CA SER A 258 -12.37 4.92 8.71
C SER A 258 -11.23 4.06 9.25
N LEU A 259 -10.87 2.97 8.55
CA LEU A 259 -9.84 2.05 9.02
C LEU A 259 -8.45 2.68 9.19
N PRO A 260 -7.91 3.48 8.23
CA PRO A 260 -6.60 4.09 8.41
C PRO A 260 -6.53 5.06 9.62
N PRO A 261 -7.48 6.02 9.79
CA PRO A 261 -7.50 6.88 10.96
C PRO A 261 -7.60 6.13 12.30
N LEU A 262 -8.43 5.08 12.37
CA LEU A 262 -8.57 4.27 13.58
C LEU A 262 -7.25 3.58 13.96
N LEU A 263 -6.51 3.08 12.97
CA LEU A 263 -5.19 2.46 13.19
C LEU A 263 -4.13 3.48 13.61
N TRP A 264 -4.19 4.71 13.10
CA TRP A 264 -3.31 5.79 13.57
C TRP A 264 -3.62 6.19 15.01
N ILE A 265 -4.89 6.25 15.39
CA ILE A 265 -5.30 6.50 16.78
C ILE A 265 -4.82 5.37 17.70
N ALA A 266 -4.95 4.11 17.28
CA ALA A 266 -4.42 2.98 18.05
C ALA A 266 -2.89 3.05 18.21
N SER A 267 -2.18 3.49 17.17
CA SER A 267 -0.73 3.73 17.21
C SER A 267 -0.37 4.84 18.21
N TYR A 268 -1.18 5.88 18.31
CA TYR A 268 -1.01 6.96 19.30
C TYR A 268 -1.10 6.46 20.74
N PHE A 269 -2.15 5.70 21.07
CA PHE A 269 -2.33 5.16 22.43
C PHE A 269 -1.19 4.22 22.80
N ARG A 270 -0.72 3.40 21.85
CA ARG A 270 0.41 2.52 22.10
C ARG A 270 1.73 3.26 22.30
N LEU A 271 1.96 4.37 21.60
CA LEU A 271 3.10 5.25 21.85
C LEU A 271 3.03 5.87 23.26
N LYS A 272 1.84 6.27 23.69
CA LYS A 272 1.60 6.81 25.04
C LYS A 272 1.92 5.78 26.14
N GLU A 273 1.53 4.52 25.96
CA GLU A 273 1.86 3.43 26.89
C GLU A 273 3.37 3.16 27.01
N LYS A 274 4.17 3.47 25.99
CA LYS A 274 5.63 3.24 26.01
C LYS A 274 6.42 4.39 26.64
N GLU A 275 5.82 5.56 26.78
CA GLU A 275 6.47 6.74 27.38
C GLU A 275 6.38 6.76 28.92
N VAL A 276 5.38 6.05 29.47
CA VAL A 276 5.18 5.84 30.92
C VAL A 276 6.07 4.71 31.42
#